data_AF-A0A6C0BXS6-F1
#
_entry.id   AF-A0A6C0BXS6-F1
#
_cell.length_a   1.000
_cell.length_b   1.000
_cell.length_c   1.000
_cell.angle_alpha   90.00
_cell.angle_beta   90.00
_cell.angle_gamma   90.00
#
_symmetry.space_group_name_H-M   'P 1'
#
loop_
_entity.id
_entity.type
_entity.pdbx_description
1 polymer ?
#
loop_
_entity_poly.entity_id
_entity_poly.type
_entity_poly.pdbx_seq_one_letter_code
_entity_poly.pdbx_strand_id
1 'polypeptide(L)'
;MSTFTSYLICQFYNYPFINPEYTVEKIYARTKTMSANLLIISTETVFLTSHILYPRLDSATHSPIKSAGNIILYVFYVELFYYVYHRWIHKSPFYKYIHADHHTSINVYPFDTFYINLYDYQFLIMSLGLPLMIVKVNMTEHILTLYYYLTYSYLTHSKLLCDHHHIHHKKFVYNYCLSVPLFDILFGTYHVNEKRVI
;
A
#
# COMPACT_ATOMS: atom_id res chain seq x y z
N MET A 1 10.20 -4.44 -10.24
CA MET A 1 11.30 -3.70 -9.57
C MET A 1 11.08 -3.61 -8.06
N SER A 2 9.95 -3.07 -7.58
CA SER A 2 9.68 -2.94 -6.13
C SER A 2 9.77 -4.24 -5.34
N THR A 3 9.22 -5.37 -5.81
CA THR A 3 9.32 -6.67 -5.12
C THR A 3 10.77 -7.10 -4.92
N PHE A 4 11.60 -6.95 -5.96
CA PHE A 4 13.01 -7.30 -5.92
C PHE A 4 13.79 -6.38 -4.97
N THR A 5 13.54 -5.07 -5.02
CA THR A 5 14.10 -4.12 -4.06
C THR A 5 13.73 -4.48 -2.63
N SER A 6 12.45 -4.72 -2.35
CA SER A 6 12.00 -5.08 -1.01
C SER A 6 12.59 -6.40 -0.52
N TYR A 7 12.71 -7.40 -1.41
CA TYR A 7 13.39 -8.66 -1.10
C TYR A 7 14.86 -8.45 -0.75
N LEU A 8 15.61 -7.67 -1.54
CA LEU A 8 17.01 -7.38 -1.26
C LEU A 8 17.21 -6.61 0.05
N ILE A 9 16.33 -5.65 0.36
CA ILE A 9 16.34 -4.95 1.66
C ILE A 9 16.15 -5.96 2.79
N CYS A 10 15.17 -6.85 2.67
CA CYS A 10 14.93 -7.88 3.69
C CYS A 10 16.14 -8.81 3.85
N GLN A 11 16.76 -9.25 2.76
CA GLN A 11 18.00 -10.04 2.80
C GLN A 11 19.14 -9.30 3.49
N PHE A 12 19.35 -8.02 3.17
CA PHE A 12 20.39 -7.19 3.77
C PHE A 12 20.24 -7.06 5.30
N TYR A 13 19.00 -6.94 5.79
CA TYR A 13 18.69 -6.87 7.22
C TYR A 13 18.45 -8.23 7.89
N ASN A 14 18.69 -9.35 7.19
CA ASN A 14 18.39 -10.70 7.66
C ASN A 14 16.94 -10.85 8.18
N TYR A 15 16.00 -10.19 7.52
CA TYR A 15 14.57 -10.23 7.82
C TYR A 15 13.86 -11.16 6.84
N PRO A 16 13.00 -12.08 7.29
CA PRO A 16 12.34 -13.01 6.38
C PRO A 16 11.28 -12.28 5.54
N PHE A 17 11.30 -12.50 4.23
CA PHE A 17 10.36 -11.86 3.30
C PHE A 17 8.95 -12.48 3.36
N ILE A 18 8.90 -13.78 3.65
CA ILE A 18 7.69 -14.58 3.88
C ILE A 18 7.71 -15.00 5.35
N ASN A 19 6.53 -15.06 5.99
CA ASN A 19 6.42 -15.49 7.37
C ASN A 19 7.04 -16.90 7.58
N PRO A 20 8.07 -17.05 8.43
CA PRO A 20 8.75 -18.33 8.64
C PRO A 20 7.88 -19.35 9.42
N GLU A 21 6.80 -18.91 10.05
CA GLU A 21 5.87 -19.77 10.79
C GLU A 21 4.77 -20.38 9.89
N TYR A 22 4.71 -20.00 8.61
CA TYR A 22 3.69 -20.55 7.71
C TYR A 22 4.04 -21.97 7.26
N THR A 23 3.04 -22.84 7.30
CA THR A 23 3.16 -24.18 6.70
C THR A 23 3.15 -24.08 5.17
N VAL A 24 3.66 -25.11 4.51
CA VAL A 24 3.68 -25.20 3.05
C VAL A 24 2.26 -25.10 2.47
N GLU A 25 1.28 -25.72 3.14
CA GLU A 25 -0.13 -25.68 2.72
C GLU A 25 -0.68 -24.26 2.78
N LYS A 26 -0.35 -23.50 3.84
CA LYS A 26 -0.77 -22.10 3.97
C LYS A 26 -0.13 -21.23 2.90
N ILE A 27 1.17 -21.40 2.63
CA ILE A 27 1.87 -20.67 1.56
C ILE A 27 1.24 -20.98 0.20
N TYR A 28 0.97 -22.25 -0.09
CA TYR A 28 0.33 -22.68 -1.33
C TYR A 28 -1.07 -22.08 -1.49
N ALA A 29 -1.92 -22.18 -0.46
CA ALA A 29 -3.27 -21.64 -0.49
C ALA A 29 -3.28 -20.12 -0.76
N ARG A 30 -2.42 -19.36 -0.08
CA ARG A 30 -2.28 -17.91 -0.30
C ARG A 30 -1.77 -17.59 -1.69
N THR A 31 -0.72 -18.27 -2.14
CA THR A 31 -0.14 -18.08 -3.48
C THR A 31 -1.15 -18.37 -4.58
N LYS A 32 -2.01 -19.39 -4.40
CA LYS A 32 -3.08 -19.72 -5.33
C LYS A 32 -4.10 -18.57 -5.43
N THR A 33 -4.57 -18.05 -4.30
CA THR A 33 -5.49 -16.89 -4.26
C THR A 33 -4.85 -15.65 -4.90
N MET A 34 -3.60 -15.35 -4.56
CA MET A 34 -2.86 -14.23 -5.12
C MET A 34 -2.70 -14.34 -6.63
N SER A 35 -2.32 -15.52 -7.12
CA SER A 35 -2.15 -15.79 -8.56
C SER A 35 -3.46 -15.61 -9.33
N ALA A 36 -4.60 -16.03 -8.75
CA ALA A 36 -5.91 -15.86 -9.35
C ALA A 36 -6.28 -14.37 -9.49
N ASN A 37 -6.05 -13.58 -8.43
CA ASN A 37 -6.34 -12.15 -8.44
C ASN A 37 -5.40 -11.38 -9.39
N LEU A 38 -4.13 -11.80 -9.50
CA LEU A 38 -3.10 -11.12 -10.28
C LEU A 38 -3.48 -10.92 -11.74
N LEU A 39 -4.13 -11.92 -12.37
CA LEU A 39 -4.53 -11.81 -13.77
C LEU A 39 -5.56 -10.70 -13.98
N ILE A 40 -6.57 -10.65 -13.12
CA ILE A 40 -7.64 -9.65 -13.18
C ILE A 40 -7.05 -8.26 -12.94
N ILE A 41 -6.27 -8.12 -11.86
CA ILE A 41 -5.65 -6.85 -11.44
C ILE A 41 -4.69 -6.32 -12.50
N SER A 42 -3.86 -7.19 -13.10
CA SER A 42 -2.91 -6.78 -14.13
C SER A 42 -3.64 -6.28 -15.37
N THR A 43 -4.69 -7.00 -15.79
CA THR A 43 -5.50 -6.62 -16.96
C THR A 43 -6.22 -5.29 -16.72
N GLU A 44 -6.86 -5.14 -15.57
CA GLU A 44 -7.54 -3.90 -15.16
C GLU A 44 -6.56 -2.73 -15.08
N THR A 45 -5.42 -2.92 -14.41
CA THR A 45 -4.40 -1.87 -14.25
C THR A 45 -3.83 -1.43 -15.60
N VAL A 46 -3.54 -2.36 -16.50
CA VAL A 46 -3.06 -2.03 -17.86
C VAL A 46 -4.12 -1.24 -18.63
N PHE A 47 -5.39 -1.67 -18.57
CA PHE A 47 -6.48 -0.96 -19.23
C PHE A 47 -6.66 0.46 -18.67
N LEU A 48 -6.80 0.59 -17.35
CA LEU A 48 -6.98 1.87 -16.67
C LEU A 48 -5.81 2.82 -16.92
N THR A 49 -4.57 2.34 -16.80
CA THR A 49 -3.39 3.18 -17.02
C THR A 49 -3.29 3.65 -18.46
N SER A 50 -3.41 2.76 -19.45
CA SER A 50 -3.26 3.12 -20.86
C SER A 50 -4.38 4.02 -21.40
N HIS A 51 -5.64 3.81 -21.00
CA HIS A 51 -6.79 4.50 -21.60
C HIS A 51 -7.31 5.66 -20.76
N ILE A 52 -7.11 5.66 -19.44
CA ILE A 52 -7.71 6.65 -18.54
C ILE A 52 -6.64 7.50 -17.87
N LEU A 53 -5.63 6.90 -17.24
CA LEU A 53 -4.70 7.64 -16.39
C LEU A 53 -3.56 8.30 -17.19
N TYR A 54 -2.87 7.56 -18.08
CA TYR A 54 -1.74 8.10 -18.84
C TYR A 54 -2.11 9.26 -19.77
N PRO A 55 -3.28 9.27 -20.43
CA PRO A 55 -3.73 10.44 -21.19
C PRO A 55 -3.94 11.70 -20.32
N ARG A 56 -3.96 11.58 -18.98
CA ARG A 56 -4.13 12.71 -18.05
C ARG A 56 -2.81 13.22 -17.46
N LEU A 57 -1.73 12.46 -17.62
CA LEU A 57 -0.40 12.87 -17.18
C LEU A 57 0.03 14.13 -17.95
N ASP A 58 0.73 15.01 -17.25
CA ASP A 58 1.29 16.19 -17.89
C ASP A 58 2.45 15.78 -18.81
N SER A 59 2.39 16.23 -20.07
CA SER A 59 3.44 16.00 -21.04
C SER A 59 4.59 17.01 -20.90
N ALA A 60 4.37 18.10 -20.16
CA ALA A 60 5.39 19.09 -19.90
C ALA A 60 6.48 18.55 -18.96
N THR A 61 7.71 19.03 -19.18
CA THR A 61 8.77 18.89 -18.19
C THR A 61 8.51 19.87 -17.05
N HIS A 62 8.72 19.42 -15.82
CA HIS A 62 8.57 20.25 -14.63
C HIS A 62 9.94 20.63 -14.08
N SER A 63 10.04 21.84 -13.55
CA SER A 63 11.20 22.21 -12.74
C SER A 63 11.24 21.38 -11.45
N PRO A 64 12.41 21.16 -10.83
CA PRO A 64 12.50 20.37 -9.60
C PRO A 64 11.56 20.85 -8.48
N ILE A 65 11.37 22.16 -8.35
CA ILE A 65 10.46 22.75 -7.35
C ILE A 65 9.00 22.40 -7.67
N LYS A 66 8.61 22.51 -8.95
CA LYS A 66 7.26 22.14 -9.40
C LYS A 66 7.01 20.65 -9.21
N SER A 67 7.99 19.81 -9.56
CA SER A 67 7.94 18.35 -9.34
C SER A 67 7.79 18.01 -7.87
N ALA A 68 8.57 18.63 -6.98
CA ALA A 68 8.46 18.41 -5.54
C ALA A 68 7.06 18.80 -5.04
N GLY A 69 6.54 19.96 -5.44
CA GLY A 69 5.19 20.41 -5.07
C GLY A 69 4.09 19.46 -5.58
N ASN A 70 4.19 19.00 -6.83
CA ASN A 70 3.26 18.04 -7.41
C ASN A 70 3.31 16.68 -6.70
N ILE A 71 4.51 16.16 -6.41
CA ILE A 71 4.68 14.90 -5.68
C ILE A 71 4.09 15.00 -4.26
N ILE A 72 4.37 16.08 -3.53
CA ILE A 72 3.81 16.31 -2.19
C ILE A 72 2.28 16.34 -2.24
N LEU A 73 1.70 17.07 -3.21
CA LEU A 73 0.26 17.14 -3.36
C LEU A 73 -0.35 15.79 -3.77
N TYR A 74 0.32 15.05 -4.65
CA TYR A 74 -0.08 13.70 -5.03
C TYR A 74 -0.09 12.75 -3.81
N VAL A 75 1.00 12.72 -3.03
CA VAL A 75 1.10 11.95 -1.78
C VAL A 75 -0.02 12.34 -0.82
N PHE A 76 -0.29 13.63 -0.62
CA PHE A 76 -1.38 14.09 0.22
C PHE A 76 -2.74 13.48 -0.18
N TYR A 77 -3.07 13.48 -1.47
CA TYR A 77 -4.33 12.90 -1.95
C TYR A 77 -4.35 11.37 -1.89
N VAL A 78 -3.23 10.68 -2.15
CA VAL A 78 -3.14 9.23 -1.98
C VAL A 78 -3.42 8.86 -0.52
N GLU A 79 -2.74 9.51 0.43
CA GLU A 79 -2.94 9.26 1.85
C GLU A 79 -4.38 9.57 2.28
N LEU A 80 -5.00 10.60 1.71
CA LEU A 80 -6.40 10.96 2.01
C LEU A 80 -7.36 9.87 1.56
N PHE A 81 -7.29 9.48 0.29
CA PHE A 81 -8.22 8.49 -0.27
C PHE A 81 -8.02 7.12 0.38
N TYR A 82 -6.77 6.72 0.60
CA TYR A 82 -6.47 5.47 1.28
C TYR A 82 -6.97 5.49 2.72
N TYR A 83 -6.69 6.56 3.47
CA TYR A 83 -7.15 6.71 4.86
C TYR A 83 -8.68 6.61 4.97
N VAL A 84 -9.41 7.31 4.08
CA VAL A 84 -10.87 7.31 4.07
C VAL A 84 -11.40 5.90 3.82
N TYR A 85 -10.91 5.23 2.79
CA TYR A 85 -11.32 3.86 2.48
C TYR A 85 -10.98 2.90 3.63
N HIS A 86 -9.73 2.92 4.07
CA HIS A 86 -9.21 1.97 5.04
C HIS A 86 -9.94 2.11 6.38
N ARG A 87 -10.14 3.34 6.86
CA ARG A 87 -10.94 3.58 8.07
C ARG A 87 -12.41 3.20 7.89
N TRP A 88 -12.99 3.48 6.72
CA TRP A 88 -14.37 3.12 6.42
C TRP A 88 -14.57 1.60 6.43
N ILE A 89 -13.71 0.83 5.76
CA ILE A 89 -13.89 -0.61 5.66
C ILE A 89 -13.78 -1.31 7.02
N HIS A 90 -12.91 -0.83 7.91
CA HIS A 90 -12.81 -1.31 9.30
C HIS A 90 -14.05 -1.04 10.16
N LYS A 91 -14.84 -0.01 9.84
CA LYS A 91 -16.10 0.31 10.52
C LYS A 91 -17.34 -0.24 9.83
N SER A 92 -17.17 -0.68 8.59
CA SER A 92 -18.26 -1.10 7.72
C SER A 92 -18.66 -2.55 8.01
N PRO A 93 -19.95 -2.92 7.85
CA PRO A 93 -20.36 -4.32 7.88
C PRO A 93 -19.67 -5.18 6.81
N PHE A 94 -19.10 -4.55 5.77
CA PHE A 94 -18.37 -5.24 4.71
C PHE A 94 -16.97 -5.71 5.10
N TYR A 95 -16.44 -5.28 6.27
CA TYR A 95 -15.12 -5.70 6.77
C TYR A 95 -14.89 -7.21 6.63
N LYS A 96 -15.86 -8.02 7.07
CA LYS A 96 -15.76 -9.49 7.11
C LYS A 96 -15.58 -10.13 5.74
N TYR A 97 -16.00 -9.45 4.67
CA TYR A 97 -16.03 -10.00 3.31
C TYR A 97 -14.93 -9.44 2.42
N ILE A 98 -14.38 -8.28 2.77
CA ILE A 98 -13.38 -7.58 1.96
C ILE A 98 -12.06 -7.60 2.71
N HIS A 99 -11.99 -6.96 3.87
CA HIS A 99 -10.72 -6.63 4.52
C HIS A 99 -10.27 -7.63 5.59
N ALA A 100 -11.14 -8.54 6.04
CA ALA A 100 -10.80 -9.48 7.11
C ALA A 100 -9.71 -10.49 6.71
N ASP A 101 -9.65 -10.89 5.43
CA ASP A 101 -8.63 -11.83 4.92
C ASP A 101 -7.21 -11.27 5.12
N HIS A 102 -7.05 -9.97 4.85
CA HIS A 102 -5.81 -9.22 5.07
C HIS A 102 -5.34 -9.31 6.52
N HIS A 103 -6.28 -9.22 7.47
CA HIS A 103 -6.01 -9.26 8.91
C HIS A 103 -5.93 -10.65 9.52
N THR A 104 -6.00 -11.72 8.72
CA THR A 104 -5.85 -13.10 9.22
C THR A 104 -4.49 -13.37 9.86
N SER A 105 -3.49 -12.52 9.60
CA SER A 105 -2.18 -12.58 10.26
C SER A 105 -1.92 -11.31 11.04
N ILE A 106 -1.71 -11.48 12.35
CA ILE A 106 -1.34 -10.39 13.27
C ILE A 106 0.15 -10.04 13.07
N ASN A 107 0.99 -11.07 12.96
CA ASN A 107 2.41 -10.91 12.62
C ASN A 107 2.53 -10.94 11.09
N VAL A 108 2.63 -9.75 10.50
CA VAL A 108 2.76 -9.58 9.05
C VAL A 108 4.21 -9.54 8.61
N TYR A 109 4.42 -10.02 7.39
CA TYR A 109 5.68 -10.03 6.66
C TYR A 109 5.49 -9.42 5.27
N PRO A 110 6.57 -8.93 4.62
CA PRO A 110 6.47 -8.20 3.35
C PRO A 110 5.60 -8.86 2.27
N PHE A 111 5.64 -10.18 2.15
CA PHE A 111 4.85 -10.91 1.16
C PHE A 111 3.35 -10.93 1.46
N ASP A 112 2.95 -10.71 2.72
CA ASP A 112 1.54 -10.66 3.12
C ASP A 112 0.78 -9.47 2.52
N THR A 113 1.50 -8.45 2.02
CA THR A 113 0.89 -7.30 1.32
C THR A 113 0.00 -7.71 0.14
N PHE A 114 0.19 -8.91 -0.39
CA PHE A 114 -0.57 -9.42 -1.53
C PHE A 114 -1.78 -10.27 -1.14
N TYR A 115 -1.85 -10.71 0.11
CA TYR A 115 -2.94 -11.54 0.59
C TYR A 115 -4.13 -10.67 1.00
N ILE A 116 -4.71 -10.02 0.00
CA ILE A 116 -5.86 -9.12 0.14
C ILE A 116 -6.95 -9.50 -0.85
N ASN A 117 -8.17 -9.08 -0.56
CA ASN A 117 -9.32 -9.35 -1.40
C ASN A 117 -9.26 -8.53 -2.72
N LEU A 118 -9.91 -9.03 -3.78
CA LEU A 118 -9.99 -8.31 -5.06
C LEU A 118 -10.56 -6.89 -4.92
N TYR A 119 -11.55 -6.69 -4.05
CA TYR A 119 -12.11 -5.37 -3.82
C TYR A 119 -11.11 -4.44 -3.10
N ASP A 120 -10.33 -4.93 -2.13
CA ASP A 120 -9.25 -4.12 -1.51
C ASP A 120 -8.25 -3.65 -2.59
N TYR A 121 -7.90 -4.50 -3.55
CA TYR A 121 -7.05 -4.11 -4.68
C TYR A 121 -7.67 -3.00 -5.53
N GLN A 122 -8.97 -3.07 -5.83
CA GLN A 122 -9.65 -2.02 -6.59
C GLN A 122 -9.63 -0.69 -5.85
N PHE A 123 -9.86 -0.69 -4.54
CA PHE A 123 -9.75 0.53 -3.72
C PHE A 123 -8.32 1.05 -3.61
N LEU A 124 -7.31 0.18 -3.59
CA LEU A 124 -5.91 0.59 -3.67
C LEU A 124 -5.59 1.24 -5.03
N ILE A 125 -6.02 0.63 -6.13
CA ILE A 125 -5.86 1.19 -7.48
C ILE A 125 -6.54 2.56 -7.58
N MET A 126 -7.76 2.69 -7.05
CA MET A 126 -8.47 3.98 -7.01
C MET A 126 -7.74 5.01 -6.15
N SER A 127 -7.21 4.62 -4.98
CA SER A 127 -6.47 5.53 -4.09
C SER A 127 -5.19 6.07 -4.74
N LEU A 128 -4.53 5.27 -5.58
CA LEU A 128 -3.35 5.67 -6.34
C LEU A 128 -3.69 6.40 -7.66
N GLY A 129 -4.81 6.04 -8.29
CA GLY A 129 -5.22 6.56 -9.60
C GLY A 129 -5.98 7.89 -9.54
N LEU A 130 -6.91 8.05 -8.61
CA LEU A 130 -7.73 9.28 -8.48
C LEU A 130 -6.91 10.57 -8.29
N PRO A 131 -5.79 10.58 -7.54
CA PRO A 131 -4.95 11.77 -7.43
C PRO A 131 -4.39 12.26 -8.77
N LEU A 132 -4.21 11.38 -9.78
CA LEU A 132 -3.78 11.76 -11.13
C LEU A 132 -4.83 12.60 -11.88
N MET A 133 -6.09 12.54 -11.44
CA MET A 133 -7.17 13.36 -12.00
C MET A 133 -7.17 14.78 -11.44
N ILE A 134 -6.46 14.99 -10.31
CA ILE A 134 -6.44 16.25 -9.56
C ILE A 134 -5.09 16.95 -9.75
N VAL A 135 -3.99 16.20 -9.66
CA VAL A 135 -2.63 16.72 -9.69
C VAL A 135 -2.00 16.47 -11.06
N LYS A 136 -1.47 17.53 -11.67
CA LYS A 136 -0.74 17.46 -12.94
C LYS A 136 0.66 16.90 -12.74
N VAL A 137 0.76 15.60 -12.51
CA VAL A 137 2.04 14.89 -12.46
C VAL A 137 2.48 14.47 -13.85
N ASN A 138 3.77 14.50 -14.14
CA ASN A 138 4.33 13.92 -15.37
C ASN A 138 4.68 12.43 -15.19
N MET A 139 5.10 11.78 -16.28
CA MET A 139 5.43 10.35 -16.27
C MET A 139 6.53 9.98 -15.26
N THR A 140 7.59 10.79 -15.17
CA THR A 140 8.70 10.52 -14.25
C THR A 140 8.25 10.62 -12.79
N GLU A 141 7.51 11.67 -12.44
CA GLU A 141 6.93 11.85 -11.10
C GLU A 141 6.01 10.69 -10.74
N HIS A 142 5.15 10.27 -11.67
CA HIS A 142 4.25 9.15 -11.46
C HIS A 142 4.99 7.81 -11.25
N ILE A 143 6.02 7.52 -12.06
CA ILE A 143 6.84 6.31 -11.88
C ILE A 143 7.52 6.33 -10.51
N LEU A 144 8.05 7.48 -10.09
CA LEU A 144 8.70 7.63 -8.79
C LEU A 144 7.73 7.42 -7.63
N THR A 145 6.55 8.03 -7.66
CA THR A 145 5.54 7.87 -6.60
C THR A 145 4.98 6.47 -6.56
N LEU A 146 4.72 5.85 -7.72
CA LEU A 146 4.26 4.46 -7.79
C LEU A 146 5.33 3.51 -7.26
N TYR A 147 6.60 3.70 -7.63
CA TYR A 147 7.70 2.91 -7.10
C TYR A 147 7.83 3.05 -5.58
N TYR A 148 7.69 4.27 -5.05
CA TYR A 148 7.65 4.53 -3.62
C TYR A 148 6.52 3.75 -2.93
N TYR A 149 5.27 3.91 -3.36
CA TYR A 149 4.12 3.27 -2.73
C TYR A 149 4.15 1.75 -2.82
N LEU A 150 4.52 1.20 -3.98
CA LEU A 150 4.64 -0.25 -4.14
C LEU A 150 5.73 -0.81 -3.22
N THR A 151 6.91 -0.18 -3.17
CA THR A 151 8.01 -0.62 -2.30
C THR A 151 7.64 -0.49 -0.82
N TYR A 152 7.06 0.65 -0.45
CA TYR A 152 6.64 0.93 0.92
C TYR A 152 5.57 -0.04 1.40
N SER A 153 4.63 -0.45 0.54
CA SER A 153 3.61 -1.45 0.86
C SER A 153 4.23 -2.78 1.33
N TYR A 154 5.32 -3.25 0.72
CA TYR A 154 6.03 -4.43 1.26
C TYR A 154 6.66 -4.13 2.62
N LEU A 155 7.40 -3.03 2.70
CA LEU A 155 8.26 -2.77 3.85
C LEU A 155 7.46 -2.37 5.10
N THR A 156 6.25 -1.81 4.95
CA THR A 156 5.35 -1.51 6.07
C THR A 156 4.72 -2.78 6.67
N HIS A 157 4.66 -3.89 5.91
CA HIS A 157 4.38 -5.23 6.44
C HIS A 157 5.62 -5.87 7.08
N SER A 158 6.57 -5.07 7.53
CA SER A 158 7.71 -5.51 8.32
C SER A 158 7.95 -4.49 9.44
N LYS A 159 8.83 -4.82 10.37
CA LYS A 159 9.30 -3.87 11.40
C LYS A 159 10.55 -3.10 10.98
N LEU A 160 10.97 -3.20 9.71
CA LEU A 160 12.25 -2.65 9.24
C LEU A 160 12.25 -1.11 9.15
N LEU A 161 11.17 -0.53 8.61
CA LEU A 161 11.06 0.92 8.43
C LEU A 161 10.34 1.58 9.59
N CYS A 162 9.15 1.07 9.90
CA CYS A 162 8.31 1.56 10.99
C CYS A 162 7.33 0.48 11.44
N ASP A 163 6.84 0.61 12.67
CA ASP A 163 5.82 -0.29 13.22
C ASP A 163 4.38 0.12 12.86
N HIS A 164 4.17 1.15 12.03
CA HIS A 164 2.86 1.78 11.84
C HIS A 164 1.77 0.77 11.44
N HIS A 165 2.01 0.04 10.34
CA HIS A 165 1.06 -0.95 9.84
C HIS A 165 1.08 -2.26 10.64
N HIS A 166 2.22 -2.63 11.23
CA HIS A 166 2.26 -3.74 12.19
C HIS A 166 1.36 -3.47 13.41
N ILE A 167 1.36 -2.24 13.94
CA ILE A 167 0.45 -1.83 15.02
C ILE A 167 -0.99 -1.84 14.55
N HIS A 168 -1.25 -1.45 13.30
CA HIS A 168 -2.58 -1.55 12.69
C HIS A 168 -3.11 -2.98 12.72
N HIS A 169 -2.36 -3.96 12.22
CA HIS A 169 -2.74 -5.39 12.27
C HIS A 169 -2.93 -5.92 13.70
N LYS A 170 -2.23 -5.35 14.69
CA LYS A 170 -2.36 -5.76 16.09
C LYS A 170 -3.55 -5.14 16.81
N LYS A 171 -3.88 -3.88 16.50
CA LYS A 171 -4.85 -3.08 17.28
C LYS A 171 -6.13 -2.75 16.53
N PHE A 172 -6.18 -2.93 15.21
CA PHE A 172 -7.33 -2.73 14.30
C PHE A 172 -7.89 -1.31 14.18
N VAL A 173 -7.87 -0.53 15.28
CA VAL A 173 -8.56 0.77 15.37
C VAL A 173 -7.67 1.99 15.15
N TYR A 174 -6.41 1.77 14.77
CA TYR A 174 -5.37 2.79 14.62
C TYR A 174 -4.60 2.60 13.31
N ASN A 175 -3.90 3.66 12.88
CA ASN A 175 -2.90 3.61 11.81
C ASN A 175 -3.46 3.18 10.45
N TYR A 176 -4.35 3.99 9.89
CA TYR A 176 -5.05 3.70 8.62
C TYR A 176 -4.34 4.26 7.38
N CYS A 177 -3.43 5.22 7.52
CA CYS A 177 -2.65 5.75 6.41
C CYS A 177 -1.75 4.68 5.77
N LEU A 178 -1.41 4.87 4.50
CA LEU A 178 -0.59 3.90 3.76
C LEU A 178 0.89 4.08 4.12
N SER A 179 1.36 5.33 4.12
CA SER A 179 2.78 5.63 4.35
C SER A 179 3.03 6.81 5.30
N VAL A 180 2.40 7.94 5.06
CA VAL A 180 2.57 9.14 5.88
C VAL A 180 1.36 9.26 6.81
N PRO A 181 1.53 9.21 8.14
CA PRO A 181 0.43 9.14 9.11
C PRO A 181 -0.29 10.49 9.31
N LEU A 182 -0.35 11.34 8.29
CA LEU A 182 -0.90 12.69 8.36
C LEU A 182 -2.36 12.68 8.82
N PHE A 183 -3.20 11.86 8.18
CA PHE A 183 -4.62 11.79 8.51
C PHE A 183 -4.88 11.00 9.78
N ASP A 184 -4.03 10.03 10.10
CA ASP A 184 -4.07 9.39 11.41
C ASP A 184 -3.82 10.38 12.55
N ILE A 185 -2.85 11.27 12.41
CA ILE A 185 -2.56 12.31 13.40
C ILE A 185 -3.73 13.31 13.45
N LEU A 186 -4.17 13.79 12.29
CA LEU A 186 -5.23 14.81 12.19
C LEU A 186 -6.56 14.33 12.81
N PHE A 187 -6.90 13.06 12.65
CA PHE A 187 -8.16 12.49 13.11
C PHE A 187 -8.03 11.62 14.38
N GLY A 188 -6.89 11.67 15.06
CA GLY A 188 -6.69 10.99 16.35
C GLY A 188 -6.68 9.47 16.27
N THR A 189 -6.29 8.89 15.12
CA THR A 189 -6.13 7.44 14.92
C THR A 189 -4.66 7.01 14.85
N TYR A 190 -3.70 7.92 15.09
CA TYR A 190 -2.28 7.58 15.15
C TYR A 190 -1.90 6.90 16.46
N HIS A 191 -1.13 5.82 16.36
CA HIS A 191 -0.63 5.08 17.52
C HIS A 191 0.78 4.55 17.31
N VAL A 192 1.62 4.66 18.34
CA VAL A 192 3.00 4.14 18.37
C VAL A 192 3.14 3.07 19.45
N ASN A 193 4.07 2.13 19.29
CA ASN A 193 4.40 1.19 20.36
C ASN A 193 5.08 1.94 21.51
N GLU A 194 4.62 1.73 22.75
CA GLU A 194 5.17 2.36 23.96
C GLU A 194 6.59 1.87 24.32
N LYS A 195 7.12 0.85 23.63
CA LYS A 195 8.47 0.33 23.82
C LYS A 195 9.16 0.11 22.48
N ARG A 196 9.98 1.07 22.05
CA ARG A 196 11.12 0.76 21.17
C ARG A 196 12.18 0.14 22.07
N VAL A 197 12.24 -1.19 22.12
CA VAL A 197 13.47 -1.86 22.56
C VAL A 197 14.37 -1.82 21.33
N ILE A 198 15.14 -0.75 21.22
CA ILE A 198 16.41 -0.76 20.50
C ILE A 198 17.47 -0.70 21.60
#